data_AF-A0A397J852-F1
#
_entry.id   AF-A0A397J852-F1
#
_cell.length_a   1.000
_cell.length_b   1.000
_cell.length_c   1.000
_cell.angle_alpha   90.00
_cell.angle_beta   90.00
_cell.angle_gamma   90.00
#
_symmetry.space_group_name_H-M   'P 1'
#
loop_
_entity.id
_entity.type
_entity.pdbx_description
1 polymer ?
#
loop_
_entity_poly.entity_id
_entity_poly.type
_entity_poly.pdbx_seq_one_letter_code
_entity_poly.pdbx_strand_id
1 'polypeptide(L)'
;MKLHYKNNTEKNVNIEKVRNFFGMSRKNINIYTAIVPNRMYHFDLGLFHYQLSFTKTLILEQYGKSFIDKINNRVKLIPHYQDLKSFSNGFLHLTLLTTSEYRSLMKIMIFIVNNLYQDSKRPNFIKNNKITEIYLKWNKMYLLSRKENYEEFDITRLQESINEWAKLFIELFEEYSLSKLQFPKLHSWVFYICSSIREFGTINGYITETYESLHKDYVKKPYKLTNKKEIEKQIMKIICRKTIITESFSKEIPKTPIVLKYLKKLYEFCIQNAKIYIQTKINDPDFEKEMKLGFEKFLECLDVYLDFYDQKLSEYEEIDIKFRIYSDVMLKYDAKIRANNKFHKRPIFSNIAVKMNPDEIFEYTSDNSVCFV
;
A
#
# COMPACT_ATOMS: atom_id res chain seq x y z
N MET A 1 -12.20 31.12 7.56
CA MET A 1 -10.95 30.47 8.02
C MET A 1 -9.75 31.41 8.03
N LYS A 2 -9.39 32.10 6.94
CA LYS A 2 -8.20 32.97 6.85
C LYS A 2 -8.08 34.05 7.93
N LEU A 3 -9.20 34.70 8.28
CA LEU A 3 -9.27 35.71 9.36
C LEU A 3 -9.08 35.12 10.77
N HIS A 4 -9.50 33.87 10.97
CA HIS A 4 -9.38 33.19 12.27
C HIS A 4 -7.98 32.62 12.49
N TYR A 5 -7.37 32.11 11.41
CA TYR A 5 -5.97 31.69 11.37
C TYR A 5 -4.97 32.83 11.61
N LYS A 6 -5.35 34.07 11.30
CA LYS A 6 -4.54 35.27 11.60
C LYS A 6 -4.70 35.76 13.04
N ASN A 7 -5.83 35.46 13.69
CA ASN A 7 -6.21 36.09 14.95
C ASN A 7 -6.23 35.14 16.15
N ASN A 8 -5.82 33.86 16.02
CA ASN A 8 -5.82 32.85 17.10
C ASN A 8 -7.16 32.74 17.89
N THR A 9 -8.29 33.07 17.28
CA THR A 9 -9.64 33.07 17.93
C THR A 9 -10.44 31.80 17.65
N GLU A 10 -9.76 30.71 17.32
CA GLU A 10 -10.26 29.61 16.50
C GLU A 10 -11.23 28.66 17.22
N LYS A 11 -11.14 28.54 18.54
CA LYS A 11 -12.05 27.70 19.36
C LYS A 11 -13.50 28.21 19.39
N ASN A 12 -13.75 29.45 18.96
CA ASN A 12 -15.07 30.08 19.04
C ASN A 12 -15.82 30.12 17.69
N VAL A 13 -15.29 29.49 16.65
CA VAL A 13 -15.68 29.80 15.27
C VAL A 13 -16.35 28.60 14.60
N ASN A 14 -17.60 28.81 14.23
CA ASN A 14 -18.39 27.88 13.42
C ASN A 14 -17.99 28.01 11.94
N ILE A 15 -18.12 26.94 11.16
CA ILE A 15 -17.77 26.94 9.72
C ILE A 15 -18.64 27.94 8.94
N GLU A 16 -19.89 28.09 9.39
CA GLU A 16 -20.84 29.07 8.89
C GLU A 16 -20.90 30.30 9.83
N LYS A 17 -21.38 31.44 9.32
CA LYS A 17 -21.66 32.64 10.13
C LYS A 17 -22.93 32.48 11.00
N VAL A 18 -23.11 31.31 11.60
CA VAL A 18 -24.21 31.00 12.51
C VAL A 18 -23.65 30.89 13.91
N ARG A 19 -24.30 31.53 14.87
CA ARG A 19 -23.94 31.44 16.29
C ARG A 19 -23.82 29.96 16.68
N ASN A 20 -22.66 29.55 17.18
CA ASN A 20 -22.41 28.16 17.52
C ASN A 20 -23.27 27.75 18.73
N PHE A 21 -24.48 27.25 18.47
CA PHE A 21 -25.40 26.78 19.51
C PHE A 21 -24.80 25.61 20.30
N PHE A 22 -23.93 24.82 19.67
CA PHE A 22 -23.21 23.69 20.27
C PHE A 22 -21.91 24.08 20.98
N GLY A 23 -21.41 25.30 20.72
CA GLY A 23 -20.25 25.91 21.39
C GLY A 23 -20.64 26.85 22.53
N MET A 24 -21.93 27.18 22.68
CA MET A 24 -22.45 27.76 23.92
C MET A 24 -22.36 26.69 24.99
N SER A 25 -21.36 26.85 25.85
CA SER A 25 -21.02 26.06 27.03
C SER A 25 -22.22 25.65 27.88
N ARG A 26 -22.95 24.61 27.46
CA ARG A 26 -23.48 23.66 28.42
C ARG A 26 -22.24 22.99 29.02
N LYS A 27 -21.93 23.32 30.28
CA LYS A 27 -20.72 22.87 31.01
C LYS A 27 -20.43 21.35 30.89
N ASN A 28 -21.42 20.55 30.48
CA ASN A 28 -21.35 19.09 30.45
C ASN A 28 -21.51 18.47 29.04
N ILE A 29 -21.57 19.25 27.95
CA ILE A 29 -21.74 18.71 26.59
C ILE A 29 -20.73 19.35 25.64
N ASN A 30 -19.69 18.60 25.25
CA ASN A 30 -18.81 18.94 24.15
C ASN A 30 -19.13 18.02 22.97
N ILE A 31 -19.88 18.49 21.96
CA ILE A 31 -20.24 17.65 20.81
C ILE A 31 -19.01 17.19 20.02
N TYR A 32 -17.90 17.93 20.12
CA TYR A 32 -16.65 17.59 19.43
C TYR A 32 -15.90 16.43 20.09
N THR A 33 -16.27 16.04 21.32
CA THR A 33 -15.78 14.79 21.95
C THR A 33 -16.68 13.60 21.58
N ALA A 34 -17.89 13.84 21.05
CA ALA A 34 -18.80 12.77 20.65
C ALA A 34 -18.42 12.12 19.31
N ILE A 35 -17.59 12.78 18.50
CA ILE A 35 -17.17 12.29 17.18
C ILE A 35 -15.67 12.47 17.04
N VAL A 36 -14.98 11.39 16.68
CA VAL A 36 -13.53 11.38 16.49
C VAL A 36 -13.18 11.47 15.00
N PRO A 37 -12.16 12.26 14.58
CA PRO A 37 -11.82 12.41 13.17
C PRO A 37 -11.32 11.09 12.56
N ASN A 38 -12.09 10.53 11.63
CA ASN A 38 -11.70 9.31 10.93
C ASN A 38 -10.66 9.58 9.84
N ARG A 39 -9.44 9.05 10.01
CA ARG A 39 -8.31 9.23 9.08
C ARG A 39 -8.65 8.89 7.63
N MET A 40 -9.28 7.74 7.37
CA MET A 40 -9.56 7.30 6.01
C MET A 40 -10.50 8.30 5.29
N TYR A 41 -11.56 8.74 5.95
CA TYR A 41 -12.53 9.68 5.35
C TYR A 41 -12.07 11.14 5.36
N HIS A 42 -11.28 11.55 6.34
CA HIS A 42 -10.78 12.91 6.46
C HIS A 42 -9.56 13.14 5.59
N PHE A 43 -8.64 12.19 5.50
CA PHE A 43 -7.44 12.30 4.67
C PHE A 43 -7.58 11.63 3.32
N ASP A 44 -7.58 10.29 3.29
CA ASP A 44 -7.44 9.52 2.05
C ASP A 44 -8.55 9.88 1.05
N LEU A 45 -9.81 9.82 1.49
CA LEU A 45 -11.01 10.14 0.69
C LEU A 45 -11.50 11.59 0.89
N GLY A 46 -10.74 12.42 1.61
CA GLY A 46 -11.17 13.75 2.03
C GLY A 46 -10.26 14.85 1.51
N LEU A 47 -9.41 15.36 2.39
CA LEU A 47 -8.52 16.50 2.14
C LEU A 47 -7.53 16.24 1.00
N PHE A 48 -7.03 15.01 0.86
CA PHE A 48 -6.13 14.67 -0.25
C PHE A 48 -6.84 14.71 -1.60
N HIS A 49 -8.08 14.20 -1.66
CA HIS A 49 -8.91 14.28 -2.86
C HIS A 49 -9.11 15.75 -3.28
N TYR A 50 -9.41 16.64 -2.33
CA TYR A 50 -9.51 18.07 -2.60
C TYR A 50 -8.18 18.65 -3.10
N GLN A 51 -7.06 18.36 -2.43
CA GLN A 51 -5.72 18.81 -2.85
C GLN A 51 -5.41 18.38 -4.28
N LEU A 52 -5.71 17.14 -4.64
CA LEU A 52 -5.48 16.60 -5.98
C LEU A 52 -6.37 17.29 -7.03
N SER A 53 -7.65 17.45 -6.72
CA SER A 53 -8.62 18.11 -7.60
C SER A 53 -8.28 19.59 -7.83
N PHE A 54 -7.88 20.32 -6.79
CA PHE A 54 -7.47 21.71 -6.91
C PHE A 54 -6.14 21.85 -7.64
N THR A 55 -5.18 20.96 -7.40
CA THR A 55 -3.93 20.93 -8.17
C THR A 55 -4.20 20.72 -9.66
N LYS A 56 -5.11 19.81 -10.02
CA LYS A 56 -5.53 19.59 -11.41
C LYS A 56 -6.14 20.87 -12.02
N THR A 57 -7.02 21.54 -11.28
CA THR A 57 -7.70 22.77 -11.72
C THR A 57 -6.69 23.90 -11.94
N LEU A 58 -5.79 24.10 -10.98
CA LEU A 58 -4.70 25.07 -11.04
C LEU A 58 -3.81 24.87 -12.27
N ILE A 59 -3.39 23.63 -12.54
CA ILE A 59 -2.53 23.32 -13.69
C ILE A 59 -3.26 23.54 -15.02
N LEU A 60 -4.55 23.17 -15.08
CA LEU A 60 -5.40 23.42 -16.24
C LEU A 60 -5.52 24.91 -16.54
N GLU A 61 -5.71 25.76 -15.53
CA GLU A 61 -5.83 27.20 -15.71
C GLU A 61 -4.50 27.87 -16.12
N GLN A 62 -3.38 27.46 -15.53
CA GLN A 62 -2.09 28.10 -15.82
C GLN A 62 -1.47 27.70 -17.17
N TYR A 63 -1.63 26.43 -17.55
CA TYR A 63 -0.89 25.82 -18.65
C TYR A 63 -1.75 25.04 -19.64
N GLY A 64 -3.03 24.83 -19.33
CA GLY A 64 -3.95 24.10 -20.19
C GLY A 64 -3.74 22.58 -20.16
N LYS A 65 -4.43 21.90 -21.08
CA LYS A 65 -4.51 20.43 -21.14
C LYS A 65 -3.17 19.75 -21.41
N SER A 66 -2.24 20.40 -22.11
CA SER A 66 -0.95 19.82 -22.48
C SER A 66 -0.10 19.41 -21.27
N PHE A 67 -0.21 20.12 -20.15
CA PHE A 67 0.49 19.77 -18.90
C PHE A 67 -0.20 18.68 -18.10
N ILE A 68 -1.50 18.49 -18.28
CA ILE A 68 -2.22 17.33 -17.76
C ILE A 68 -1.73 16.06 -18.46
N ASP A 69 -1.50 16.12 -19.78
CA ASP A 69 -0.92 14.99 -20.52
C ASP A 69 0.52 14.69 -20.07
N LYS A 70 1.32 15.73 -19.76
CA LYS A 70 2.64 15.55 -19.13
C LYS A 70 2.57 14.85 -17.77
N ILE A 71 1.60 15.20 -16.92
CA ILE A 71 1.38 14.50 -15.64
C ILE A 71 1.05 13.03 -15.90
N ASN A 72 0.11 12.74 -16.79
CA ASN A 72 -0.26 11.37 -17.13
C ASN A 72 0.94 10.57 -17.66
N ASN A 73 1.81 11.20 -18.46
CA ASN A 73 3.02 10.56 -18.95
C ASN A 73 4.02 10.27 -17.81
N ARG A 74 4.23 11.22 -16.88
CA ARG A 74 5.08 10.99 -15.70
C ARG A 74 4.58 9.85 -14.83
N VAL A 75 3.27 9.73 -14.66
CA VAL A 75 2.64 8.63 -13.92
C VAL A 75 2.96 7.28 -14.56
N LYS A 76 2.89 7.20 -15.90
CA LYS A 76 3.21 5.96 -16.66
C LYS A 76 4.67 5.56 -16.56
N LEU A 77 5.58 6.51 -16.36
CA LEU A 77 7.02 6.27 -16.23
C LEU A 77 7.42 5.75 -14.84
N ILE A 78 6.50 5.76 -13.86
CA ILE A 78 6.80 5.22 -12.53
C ILE A 78 6.97 3.70 -12.65
N PRO A 79 8.12 3.15 -12.22
CA PRO A 79 8.36 1.73 -12.30
C PRO A 79 7.35 0.97 -11.43
N HIS A 80 7.00 -0.23 -11.89
CA HIS A 80 6.16 -1.11 -11.09
C HIS A 80 6.87 -1.48 -9.79
N TYR A 81 6.16 -1.38 -8.67
CA TYR A 81 6.65 -1.77 -7.35
C TYR A 81 5.57 -2.54 -6.60
N GLN A 82 5.99 -3.48 -5.75
CA GLN A 82 5.07 -4.26 -4.93
C GLN A 82 4.26 -3.32 -4.01
N ASP A 83 2.96 -3.53 -3.88
CA ASP A 83 2.04 -2.67 -3.11
C ASP A 83 1.86 -1.23 -3.63
N LEU A 84 2.36 -0.91 -4.82
CA LEU A 84 2.04 0.32 -5.54
C LEU A 84 1.07 0.04 -6.68
N LYS A 85 -0.09 0.69 -6.69
CA LYS A 85 -1.04 0.57 -7.80
C LYS A 85 -0.48 1.23 -9.06
N SER A 86 -0.52 0.51 -10.18
CA SER A 86 -0.17 1.04 -11.49
C SER A 86 -1.32 1.85 -12.07
N PHE A 87 -1.00 3.00 -12.66
CA PHE A 87 -1.96 3.90 -13.30
C PHE A 87 -1.64 4.02 -14.79
N SER A 88 -1.81 2.92 -15.53
CA SER A 88 -1.43 2.81 -16.96
C SER A 88 -2.12 3.84 -17.86
N ASN A 89 -3.31 4.30 -17.50
CA ASN A 89 -4.07 5.32 -18.24
C ASN A 89 -3.97 6.73 -17.61
N GLY A 90 -3.09 6.93 -16.62
CA GLY A 90 -3.11 8.11 -15.74
C GLY A 90 -4.19 8.00 -14.66
N PHE A 91 -4.26 8.98 -13.76
CA PHE A 91 -5.26 8.98 -12.67
C PHE A 91 -6.29 10.12 -12.79
N LEU A 92 -6.00 11.14 -13.61
CA LEU A 92 -6.78 12.38 -13.67
C LEU A 92 -8.15 12.23 -14.37
N HIS A 93 -8.41 11.09 -15.02
CA HIS A 93 -9.69 10.77 -15.66
C HIS A 93 -10.61 9.92 -14.75
N LEU A 94 -10.08 9.39 -13.64
CA LEU A 94 -10.84 8.54 -12.73
C LEU A 94 -11.73 9.42 -11.85
N THR A 95 -13.05 9.26 -11.99
CA THR A 95 -14.06 10.01 -11.24
C THR A 95 -14.17 9.57 -9.78
N LEU A 96 -13.76 8.34 -9.48
CA LEU A 96 -13.73 7.81 -8.12
C LEU A 96 -12.51 6.90 -7.97
N LEU A 97 -11.62 7.25 -7.03
CA LEU A 97 -10.48 6.42 -6.66
C LEU A 97 -10.78 5.71 -5.34
N THR A 98 -10.27 4.48 -5.22
CA THR A 98 -10.28 3.72 -3.98
C THR A 98 -9.27 4.29 -2.99
N THR A 99 -9.47 4.03 -1.69
CA THR A 99 -8.52 4.39 -0.62
C THR A 99 -7.10 3.92 -0.92
N SER A 100 -6.93 2.69 -1.45
CA SER A 100 -5.61 2.15 -1.81
C SER A 100 -4.93 2.89 -2.97
N GLU A 101 -5.72 3.39 -3.92
CA GLU A 101 -5.21 4.19 -5.04
C GLU A 101 -4.78 5.57 -4.56
N TYR A 102 -5.56 6.23 -3.69
CA TYR A 102 -5.13 7.49 -3.07
C TYR A 102 -3.85 7.33 -2.26
N ARG A 103 -3.71 6.27 -1.47
CA ARG A 103 -2.48 5.97 -0.73
C ARG A 103 -1.28 5.78 -1.66
N SER A 104 -1.49 5.13 -2.81
CA SER A 104 -0.46 4.97 -3.84
C SER A 104 -0.09 6.32 -4.44
N LEU A 105 -1.08 7.16 -4.76
CA LEU A 105 -0.87 8.52 -5.28
C LEU A 105 -0.10 9.39 -4.29
N MET A 106 -0.42 9.39 -3.00
CA MET A 106 0.33 10.16 -1.99
C MET A 106 1.84 9.90 -2.03
N LYS A 107 2.23 8.63 -2.24
CA LYS A 107 3.65 8.23 -2.34
C LYS A 107 4.32 8.81 -3.59
N ILE A 108 3.62 8.86 -4.72
CA ILE A 108 4.21 9.20 -6.03
C ILE A 108 4.01 10.65 -6.47
N MET A 109 3.01 11.35 -5.91
CA MET A 109 2.61 12.68 -6.38
C MET A 109 3.74 13.69 -6.33
N ILE A 110 4.62 13.61 -5.33
CA ILE A 110 5.77 14.50 -5.22
C ILE A 110 6.69 14.40 -6.46
N PHE A 111 6.97 13.19 -6.94
CA PHE A 111 7.83 12.97 -8.11
C PHE A 111 7.14 13.42 -9.40
N ILE A 112 5.81 13.32 -9.44
CA ILE A 112 5.00 13.75 -10.58
C ILE A 112 5.00 15.28 -10.71
N VAL A 113 4.78 16.00 -9.62
CA VAL A 113 4.65 17.47 -9.64
C VAL A 113 5.98 18.21 -9.57
N ASN A 114 7.03 17.57 -9.07
CA ASN A 114 8.36 18.16 -8.96
C ASN A 114 8.89 18.60 -10.34
N ASN A 115 9.33 19.85 -10.46
CA ASN A 115 9.83 20.45 -11.69
C ASN A 115 8.87 20.20 -12.88
N LEU A 116 7.56 20.29 -12.67
CA LEU A 116 6.57 20.05 -13.72
C LEU A 116 6.58 21.14 -14.79
N TYR A 117 6.79 22.39 -14.38
CA TYR A 117 6.83 23.57 -15.24
C TYR A 117 7.84 24.59 -14.72
N GLN A 118 8.33 25.46 -15.60
CA GLN A 118 9.19 26.59 -15.24
C GLN A 118 8.36 27.75 -14.71
N ASP A 119 8.94 28.57 -13.86
CA ASP A 119 8.22 29.71 -13.29
C ASP A 119 8.00 30.82 -14.32
N SER A 120 6.75 31.27 -14.46
CA SER A 120 6.38 32.38 -15.32
C SER A 120 6.36 33.70 -14.53
N LYS A 121 6.61 34.83 -15.21
CA LYS A 121 6.47 36.18 -14.65
C LYS A 121 5.03 36.71 -14.67
N ARG A 122 4.04 35.88 -15.03
CA ARG A 122 2.62 36.29 -15.07
C ARG A 122 2.12 36.68 -13.66
N PRO A 123 1.22 37.67 -13.55
CA PRO A 123 0.56 37.98 -12.29
C PRO A 123 -0.26 36.77 -11.82
N ASN A 124 -0.35 36.58 -10.50
CA ASN A 124 -1.04 35.45 -9.83
C ASN A 124 -0.53 34.05 -10.23
N PHE A 125 0.70 33.96 -10.74
CA PHE A 125 1.32 32.70 -11.09
C PHE A 125 1.80 31.94 -9.84
N ILE A 126 1.36 30.69 -9.70
CA ILE A 126 1.81 29.80 -8.61
C ILE A 126 3.04 29.04 -9.08
N LYS A 127 4.17 29.37 -8.45
CA LYS A 127 5.46 28.71 -8.68
C LYS A 127 5.38 27.22 -8.44
N ASN A 128 6.12 26.44 -9.23
CA ASN A 128 6.08 24.97 -9.12
C ASN A 128 6.59 24.49 -7.74
N ASN A 129 7.56 25.20 -7.16
CA ASN A 129 8.10 24.88 -5.84
C ASN A 129 7.01 24.84 -4.75
N LYS A 130 6.03 25.76 -4.78
CA LYS A 130 4.90 25.78 -3.84
C LYS A 130 4.00 24.56 -4.00
N ILE A 131 3.79 24.09 -5.24
CA ILE A 131 3.05 22.85 -5.50
C ILE A 131 3.81 21.66 -4.91
N THR A 132 5.11 21.54 -5.18
CA THR A 132 5.91 20.46 -4.60
C THR A 132 5.94 20.52 -3.07
N GLU A 133 6.03 21.73 -2.51
CA GLU A 133 6.02 21.98 -1.06
C GLU A 133 4.72 21.52 -0.39
N ILE A 134 3.55 21.74 -1.00
CA ILE A 134 2.29 21.31 -0.38
C ILE A 134 2.16 19.78 -0.30
N TYR A 135 2.67 19.05 -1.30
CA TYR A 135 2.72 17.58 -1.25
C TYR A 135 3.78 17.08 -0.26
N LEU A 136 4.90 17.78 -0.11
CA LEU A 136 5.91 17.49 0.93
C LEU A 136 5.32 17.64 2.33
N LYS A 137 4.69 18.79 2.61
CA LYS A 137 4.04 19.06 3.90
C LYS A 137 2.92 18.07 4.18
N TRP A 138 2.13 17.71 3.16
CA TRP A 138 1.13 16.65 3.26
C TRP A 138 1.76 15.32 3.69
N ASN A 139 2.82 14.87 3.01
CA ASN A 139 3.46 13.59 3.32
C ASN A 139 4.06 13.59 4.74
N LYS A 140 4.70 14.69 5.17
CA LYS A 140 5.20 14.85 6.54
C LYS A 140 4.06 14.73 7.56
N MET A 141 2.97 15.46 7.36
CA MET A 141 1.78 15.40 8.22
C MET A 141 1.18 14.00 8.24
N TYR A 142 1.04 13.36 7.08
CA TYR A 142 0.45 12.03 6.95
C TYR A 142 1.28 10.96 7.67
N LEU A 143 2.61 11.00 7.57
CA LEU A 143 3.50 10.10 8.29
C LEU A 143 3.38 10.27 9.81
N LEU A 144 3.39 11.51 10.30
CA LEU A 144 3.22 11.80 11.73
C LEU A 144 1.87 11.29 12.24
N SER A 145 0.80 11.42 11.44
CA SER A 145 -0.54 10.93 11.82
C SER A 145 -0.66 9.41 11.96
N ARG A 146 0.30 8.65 11.42
CA ARG A 146 0.28 7.18 11.42
C ARG A 146 1.08 6.56 12.56
N LYS A 147 1.68 7.37 13.43
CA LYS A 147 2.46 6.87 14.56
C LYS A 147 1.58 6.00 15.46
N GLU A 148 2.11 4.86 15.88
CA GLU A 148 1.39 3.89 16.72
C GLU A 148 1.30 4.34 18.18
N ASN A 149 2.22 5.21 18.61
CA ASN A 149 2.29 5.78 19.95
C ASN A 149 2.61 7.27 19.85
N TYR A 150 1.96 8.11 20.67
CA TYR A 150 2.20 9.55 20.70
C TYR A 150 2.73 9.97 22.06
N GLU A 151 3.83 10.70 22.06
CA GLU A 151 4.26 11.53 23.18
C GLU A 151 3.74 12.97 22.99
N GLU A 152 3.69 13.78 24.04
CA GLU A 152 3.19 15.16 23.94
C GLU A 152 4.01 16.01 22.95
N PHE A 153 5.31 15.71 22.82
CA PHE A 153 6.17 16.31 21.80
C PHE A 153 5.73 15.94 20.37
N ASP A 154 5.31 14.70 20.13
CA ASP A 154 4.80 14.29 18.81
C ASP A 154 3.50 14.99 18.47
N ILE A 155 2.62 15.17 19.45
CA ILE A 155 1.34 15.87 19.27
C ILE A 155 1.60 17.34 18.91
N THR A 156 2.57 17.97 19.56
CA THR A 156 3.01 19.34 19.25
C THR A 156 3.55 19.43 17.82
N ARG A 157 4.47 18.53 17.46
CA ARG A 157 5.04 18.45 16.11
C ARG A 157 3.99 18.18 15.02
N LEU A 158 3.00 17.34 15.33
CA LEU A 158 1.87 17.09 14.45
C LEU A 158 1.05 18.36 14.25
N GLN A 159 0.70 19.09 15.32
CA GLN A 159 -0.06 20.33 15.24
C GLN A 159 0.69 21.40 14.41
N GLU A 160 1.99 21.54 14.60
CA GLU A 160 2.83 22.44 13.79
C GLU A 160 2.80 22.06 12.31
N SER A 161 2.98 20.77 12.00
CA SER A 161 2.93 20.27 10.63
C SER A 161 1.56 20.48 9.98
N ILE A 162 0.47 20.34 10.74
CA ILE A 162 -0.90 20.61 10.29
C ILE A 162 -1.06 22.10 9.98
N ASN A 163 -0.62 22.97 10.88
CA ASN A 163 -0.74 24.41 10.72
C ASN A 163 0.06 24.93 9.52
N GLU A 164 1.28 24.44 9.33
CA GLU A 164 2.08 24.78 8.14
C GLU A 164 1.42 24.31 6.84
N TRP A 165 0.94 23.07 6.80
CA TRP A 165 0.24 22.55 5.64
C TRP A 165 -1.04 23.33 5.36
N ALA A 166 -1.87 23.57 6.39
CA ALA A 166 -3.15 24.26 6.26
C ALA A 166 -2.99 25.71 5.78
N LYS A 167 -1.98 26.43 6.27
CA LYS A 167 -1.65 27.78 5.80
C LYS A 167 -1.36 27.79 4.30
N LEU A 168 -0.49 26.90 3.83
CA LEU A 168 -0.14 26.78 2.41
C LEU A 168 -1.33 26.28 1.57
N PHE A 169 -2.11 25.34 2.09
CA PHE A 169 -3.31 24.81 1.43
C PHE A 169 -4.37 25.89 1.22
N ILE A 170 -4.61 26.74 2.22
CA ILE A 170 -5.52 27.86 2.11
C ILE A 170 -4.97 28.91 1.14
N GLU A 171 -3.68 29.25 1.23
CA GLU A 171 -3.05 30.21 0.32
C GLU A 171 -3.15 29.78 -1.15
N LEU A 172 -2.92 28.50 -1.44
CA LEU A 172 -2.91 27.99 -2.81
C LEU A 172 -4.30 27.70 -3.38
N PHE A 173 -5.25 27.26 -2.54
CA PHE A 173 -6.48 26.66 -3.05
C PHE A 173 -7.80 27.36 -2.67
N GLU A 174 -7.76 28.46 -1.93
CA GLU A 174 -8.97 29.20 -1.55
C GLU A 174 -9.80 29.65 -2.75
N GLU A 175 -9.15 30.09 -3.83
CA GLU A 175 -9.80 30.60 -5.04
C GLU A 175 -10.49 29.49 -5.86
N TYR A 176 -9.96 28.26 -5.82
CA TYR A 176 -10.52 27.11 -6.56
C TYR A 176 -11.69 26.44 -5.82
N SER A 177 -12.02 26.90 -4.62
CA SER A 177 -13.07 26.34 -3.80
C SER A 177 -14.32 27.23 -3.82
N LEU A 178 -15.42 26.69 -4.35
CA LEU A 178 -16.73 27.37 -4.31
C LEU A 178 -17.16 27.76 -2.89
N SER A 179 -16.82 26.93 -1.90
CA SER A 179 -17.12 27.18 -0.48
C SER A 179 -16.03 27.95 0.26
N LYS A 180 -15.00 28.47 -0.43
CA LYS A 180 -13.83 29.12 0.19
C LYS A 180 -13.18 28.26 1.27
N LEU A 181 -13.07 26.95 1.01
CA LEU A 181 -12.50 25.93 1.89
C LEU A 181 -13.24 25.76 3.23
N GLN A 182 -14.53 26.09 3.29
CA GLN A 182 -15.40 25.79 4.43
C GLN A 182 -15.75 24.29 4.49
N PHE A 183 -14.73 23.44 4.63
CA PHE A 183 -14.92 22.00 4.73
C PHE A 183 -14.95 21.57 6.20
N PRO A 184 -16.01 20.84 6.64
CA PRO A 184 -16.03 20.21 7.97
C PRO A 184 -14.81 19.33 8.22
N LYS A 185 -14.34 18.62 7.19
CA LYS A 185 -13.14 17.78 7.28
C LYS A 185 -11.88 18.60 7.58
N LEU A 186 -11.73 19.77 6.96
CA LEU A 186 -10.56 20.64 7.18
C LEU A 186 -10.60 21.23 8.59
N HIS A 187 -11.76 21.73 9.01
CA HIS A 187 -11.96 22.26 10.35
C HIS A 187 -11.73 21.19 11.43
N SER A 188 -12.36 20.02 11.29
CA SER A 188 -12.19 18.89 12.21
C SER A 188 -10.72 18.50 12.35
N TRP A 189 -10.03 18.37 11.22
CA TRP A 189 -8.63 17.97 11.20
C TRP A 189 -7.71 19.00 11.86
N VAL A 190 -7.88 20.27 11.53
CA VAL A 190 -7.00 21.34 12.02
C VAL A 190 -7.12 21.54 13.54
N PHE A 191 -8.35 21.52 14.06
CA PHE A 191 -8.61 21.98 15.43
C PHE A 191 -8.77 20.86 16.44
N TYR A 192 -9.26 19.70 16.02
CA TYR A 192 -9.71 18.67 16.97
C TYR A 192 -8.85 17.42 16.97
N ILE A 193 -7.99 17.18 15.98
CA ILE A 193 -7.22 15.94 15.93
C ILE A 193 -6.28 15.77 17.12
N CYS A 194 -5.55 16.82 17.51
CA CYS A 194 -4.61 16.75 18.62
C CYS A 194 -5.33 16.61 19.97
N SER A 195 -6.54 17.19 20.14
CA SER A 195 -7.37 16.89 21.32
C SER A 195 -7.89 15.46 21.30
N SER A 196 -8.34 14.96 20.15
CA SER A 196 -8.81 13.59 20.00
C SER A 196 -7.71 12.57 20.28
N ILE A 197 -6.46 12.85 19.92
CA ILE A 197 -5.32 11.97 20.24
C ILE A 197 -5.10 11.90 21.75
N ARG A 198 -5.19 13.03 22.45
CA ARG A 198 -5.01 13.08 23.91
C ARG A 198 -6.12 12.34 24.66
N GLU A 199 -7.36 12.41 24.17
CA GLU A 199 -8.52 11.82 24.84
C GLU A 199 -8.74 10.34 24.49
N PHE A 200 -8.60 9.97 23.22
CA PHE A 200 -8.96 8.64 22.70
C PHE A 200 -7.75 7.80 22.28
N GLY A 201 -6.54 8.31 22.44
CA GLY A 201 -5.31 7.64 22.04
C GLY A 201 -5.05 7.75 20.55
N THR A 202 -4.38 6.75 19.98
CA THR A 202 -3.82 6.86 18.63
C THR A 202 -4.90 6.84 17.56
N ILE A 203 -4.68 7.57 16.47
CA ILE A 203 -5.68 7.72 15.39
C ILE A 203 -6.11 6.35 14.84
N ASN A 204 -5.17 5.42 14.71
CA ASN A 204 -5.44 4.08 14.22
C ASN A 204 -6.33 3.24 15.16
N GLY A 205 -6.45 3.63 16.44
CA GLY A 205 -7.30 2.93 17.41
C GLY A 205 -8.81 3.10 17.16
N TYR A 206 -9.23 4.17 16.49
CA TYR A 206 -10.65 4.50 16.28
C TYR A 206 -11.05 4.68 14.81
N ILE A 207 -10.27 4.16 13.85
CA ILE A 207 -10.65 4.17 12.42
C ILE A 207 -11.73 3.13 12.10
N THR A 208 -12.55 3.41 11.08
CA THR A 208 -13.63 2.51 10.63
C THR A 208 -13.21 1.52 9.54
N GLU A 209 -11.93 1.51 9.13
CA GLU A 209 -11.43 0.65 8.03
C GLU A 209 -11.76 -0.83 8.25
N THR A 210 -11.53 -1.32 9.48
CA THR A 210 -11.84 -2.71 9.85
C THR A 210 -13.34 -3.00 9.73
N TYR A 211 -14.19 -2.13 10.29
CA TYR A 211 -15.64 -2.29 10.24
C TYR A 211 -16.18 -2.26 8.79
N GLU A 212 -15.62 -1.41 7.93
CA GLU A 212 -15.99 -1.37 6.52
C GLU A 212 -15.59 -2.61 5.75
N SER A 213 -14.40 -3.15 6.03
CA SER A 213 -13.93 -4.41 5.46
C SER A 213 -14.85 -5.56 5.87
N LEU A 214 -15.17 -5.64 7.17
CA LEU A 214 -16.11 -6.63 7.71
C LEU A 214 -17.50 -6.47 7.08
N HIS A 215 -18.03 -5.25 6.99
CA HIS A 215 -19.33 -5.01 6.36
C HIS A 215 -19.34 -5.39 4.87
N LYS A 216 -18.24 -5.17 4.14
CA LYS A 216 -18.12 -5.62 2.75
C LYS A 216 -18.19 -7.14 2.64
N ASP A 217 -17.52 -7.85 3.55
CA ASP A 217 -17.36 -9.30 3.48
C ASP A 217 -18.50 -10.11 4.08
N TYR A 218 -19.07 -9.64 5.19
CA TYR A 218 -20.13 -10.32 5.92
C TYR A 218 -21.53 -9.80 5.57
N VAL A 219 -21.66 -8.60 5.03
CA VAL A 219 -22.99 -8.05 4.69
C VAL A 219 -23.13 -7.88 3.18
N LYS A 220 -22.34 -7.02 2.53
CA LYS A 220 -22.54 -6.68 1.10
C LYS A 220 -22.38 -7.88 0.18
N LYS A 221 -21.33 -8.70 0.36
CA LYS A 221 -21.08 -9.88 -0.47
C LYS A 221 -22.20 -10.95 -0.28
N PRO A 222 -22.52 -11.42 0.94
CA PRO A 222 -23.63 -12.35 1.15
C PRO A 222 -24.97 -11.79 0.67
N TYR A 223 -25.25 -10.52 0.94
CA TYR A 223 -26.48 -9.86 0.48
C TYR A 223 -26.66 -9.99 -1.03
N LYS A 224 -25.60 -9.77 -1.83
CA LYS A 224 -25.65 -9.92 -3.29
C LYS A 224 -25.96 -11.35 -3.76
N LEU A 225 -25.64 -12.36 -2.95
CA LEU A 225 -25.90 -13.78 -3.24
C LEU A 225 -27.30 -14.24 -2.81
N THR A 226 -28.03 -13.42 -2.05
CA THR A 226 -29.41 -13.74 -1.63
C THR A 226 -30.43 -13.49 -2.74
N ASN A 227 -31.56 -14.19 -2.69
CA ASN A 227 -32.72 -13.93 -3.56
C ASN A 227 -33.63 -12.78 -3.06
N LYS A 228 -33.16 -11.99 -2.07
CA LYS A 228 -33.87 -10.87 -1.43
C LYS A 228 -35.12 -11.20 -0.61
N LYS A 229 -35.44 -12.49 -0.37
CA LYS A 229 -36.46 -12.92 0.60
C LYS A 229 -35.81 -13.36 1.90
N GLU A 230 -36.38 -13.04 3.06
CA GLU A 230 -35.83 -13.41 4.39
C GLU A 230 -34.29 -13.20 4.47
N ILE A 231 -33.86 -11.99 4.11
CA ILE A 231 -32.46 -11.65 3.79
C ILE A 231 -31.50 -12.03 4.91
N GLU A 232 -31.87 -11.73 6.15
CA GLU A 232 -31.08 -12.01 7.34
C GLU A 232 -30.77 -13.50 7.49
N LYS A 233 -31.79 -14.36 7.38
CA LYS A 233 -31.64 -15.82 7.46
C LYS A 233 -30.70 -16.35 6.37
N GLN A 234 -30.78 -15.78 5.16
CA GLN A 234 -29.90 -16.20 4.06
C GLN A 234 -28.47 -15.74 4.25
N ILE A 235 -28.26 -14.49 4.67
CA ILE A 235 -26.93 -13.98 4.99
C ILE A 235 -26.29 -14.84 6.09
N MET A 236 -27.02 -15.12 7.16
CA MET A 236 -26.53 -15.98 8.25
C MET A 236 -26.15 -17.38 7.74
N LYS A 237 -27.01 -18.03 6.94
CA LYS A 237 -26.70 -19.34 6.34
C LYS A 237 -25.45 -19.32 5.46
N ILE A 238 -25.25 -18.27 4.66
CA ILE A 238 -24.07 -18.12 3.80
C ILE A 238 -22.80 -17.94 4.62
N ILE A 239 -22.84 -17.09 5.67
CA ILE A 239 -21.71 -16.87 6.57
C ILE A 239 -21.36 -18.17 7.30
N CYS A 240 -22.34 -18.85 7.90
CA CYS A 240 -22.12 -20.12 8.60
C CYS A 240 -21.50 -21.19 7.69
N ARG A 241 -21.95 -21.30 6.44
CA ARG A 241 -21.34 -22.22 5.48
C ARG A 241 -19.89 -21.85 5.20
N LYS A 242 -19.60 -20.55 5.01
CA LYS A 242 -18.24 -20.07 4.74
C LYS A 242 -17.30 -20.33 5.92
N THR A 243 -17.75 -20.13 7.16
CA THR A 243 -16.94 -20.41 8.36
C THR A 243 -16.65 -21.90 8.51
N ILE A 244 -17.65 -22.78 8.37
CA ILE A 244 -17.47 -24.23 8.40
C ILE A 244 -16.45 -24.68 7.34
N ILE A 245 -16.60 -24.18 6.11
CA ILE A 245 -15.68 -24.50 5.02
C ILE A 245 -14.25 -24.03 5.36
N THR A 246 -14.09 -22.80 5.86
CA THR A 246 -12.77 -22.26 6.21
C THR A 246 -12.11 -23.05 7.33
N GLU A 247 -12.85 -23.43 8.37
CA GLU A 247 -12.36 -24.26 9.48
C GLU A 247 -11.99 -25.68 9.02
N SER A 248 -12.75 -26.26 8.07
CA SER A 248 -12.40 -27.56 7.49
C SER A 248 -11.12 -27.49 6.64
N PHE A 249 -10.90 -26.42 5.87
CA PHE A 249 -9.68 -26.23 5.08
C PHE A 249 -8.44 -25.86 5.91
N SER A 250 -8.58 -25.26 7.10
CA SER A 250 -7.44 -25.04 8.00
C SER A 250 -6.92 -26.32 8.65
N LYS A 251 -7.73 -27.39 8.68
CA LYS A 251 -7.36 -28.68 9.28
C LYS A 251 -6.73 -29.65 8.28
N GLU A 252 -6.99 -29.46 6.99
CA GLU A 252 -6.42 -30.26 5.92
C GLU A 252 -5.92 -29.32 4.83
N ILE A 253 -4.61 -29.08 4.76
CA ILE A 253 -4.00 -28.53 3.55
C ILE A 253 -4.21 -29.61 2.48
N PRO A 254 -5.10 -29.42 1.48
CA PRO A 254 -5.25 -30.42 0.45
C PRO A 254 -4.00 -30.30 -0.41
N LYS A 255 -3.10 -31.29 -0.32
CA LYS A 255 -2.05 -31.54 -1.31
C LYS A 255 -2.70 -31.96 -2.62
N THR A 256 -3.50 -31.09 -3.23
CA THR A 256 -3.86 -31.25 -4.64
C THR A 256 -2.56 -31.17 -5.41
N PRO A 257 -2.13 -32.21 -6.13
CA PRO A 257 -0.90 -32.14 -6.90
C PRO A 257 -1.07 -31.01 -7.92
N ILE A 258 -0.31 -29.93 -7.72
CA ILE A 258 -0.27 -28.82 -8.66
C ILE A 258 0.34 -29.39 -9.94
N VAL A 259 -0.44 -29.43 -11.02
CA VAL A 259 0.06 -29.85 -12.34
C VAL A 259 1.01 -28.75 -12.83
N LEU A 260 2.30 -28.93 -12.59
CA LEU A 260 3.37 -28.04 -13.05
C LEU A 260 3.71 -28.37 -14.50
N LYS A 261 3.75 -27.35 -15.37
CA LYS A 261 4.19 -27.51 -16.76
C LYS A 261 5.66 -27.11 -16.85
N TYR A 262 6.55 -28.11 -16.87
CA TYR A 262 7.97 -27.92 -17.07
C TYR A 262 8.28 -27.74 -18.55
N LEU A 263 9.03 -26.71 -18.92
CA LEU A 263 9.26 -26.38 -20.33
C LEU A 263 10.59 -26.92 -20.84
N LYS A 264 11.72 -26.37 -20.40
CA LYS A 264 13.06 -26.81 -20.85
C LYS A 264 13.86 -27.40 -19.69
N LYS A 265 14.22 -28.69 -19.82
CA LYS A 265 15.12 -29.40 -18.90
C LYS A 265 16.55 -28.94 -19.17
N LEU A 266 17.25 -28.55 -18.11
CA LEU A 266 18.66 -28.15 -18.15
C LEU A 266 19.57 -29.28 -17.73
N TYR A 267 19.27 -29.94 -16.61
CA TYR A 267 20.15 -30.95 -16.01
C TYR A 267 19.34 -32.11 -15.44
N GLU A 268 19.93 -33.30 -15.46
CA GLU A 268 19.37 -34.50 -14.85
C GLU A 268 20.50 -35.35 -14.28
N PHE A 269 20.43 -35.71 -12.99
CA PHE A 269 21.42 -36.54 -12.32
C PHE A 269 20.80 -37.33 -11.16
N CYS A 270 21.38 -38.48 -10.83
CA CYS A 270 20.96 -39.28 -9.68
C CYS A 270 21.62 -38.81 -8.39
N ILE A 271 20.94 -38.99 -7.25
CA ILE A 271 21.45 -38.63 -5.91
C ILE A 271 22.80 -39.30 -5.62
N GLN A 272 22.96 -40.57 -5.97
CA GLN A 272 24.18 -41.37 -5.77
C GLN A 272 25.40 -40.75 -6.47
N ASN A 273 25.17 -40.09 -7.61
CA ASN A 273 26.22 -39.45 -8.40
C ASN A 273 26.24 -37.93 -8.24
N ALA A 274 25.43 -37.37 -7.32
CA ALA A 274 25.25 -35.92 -7.20
C ALA A 274 26.57 -35.21 -6.87
N LYS A 275 27.37 -35.75 -5.94
CA LYS A 275 28.68 -35.18 -5.56
C LYS A 275 29.63 -35.09 -6.77
N ILE A 276 29.73 -36.16 -7.53
CA ILE A 276 30.59 -36.24 -8.73
C ILE A 276 30.05 -35.33 -9.85
N TYR A 277 28.74 -35.32 -10.05
CA TYR A 277 28.08 -34.48 -11.06
C TYR A 277 28.24 -32.99 -10.76
N ILE A 278 28.12 -32.59 -9.49
CA ILE A 278 28.31 -31.20 -9.04
C ILE A 278 29.76 -30.77 -9.24
N GLN A 279 30.73 -31.58 -8.82
CA GLN A 279 32.16 -31.28 -8.97
C GLN A 279 32.58 -31.16 -10.44
N THR A 280 32.05 -32.01 -11.32
CA THR A 280 32.33 -31.92 -12.76
C THR A 280 31.74 -30.66 -13.40
N LYS A 281 30.63 -30.13 -12.87
CA LYS A 281 29.97 -28.93 -13.39
C LYS A 281 30.51 -27.61 -12.84
N ILE A 282 31.01 -27.58 -11.60
CA ILE A 282 31.66 -26.38 -11.04
C ILE A 282 32.92 -25.99 -11.86
N ASN A 283 33.62 -26.99 -12.39
CA ASN A 283 34.83 -26.81 -13.21
C ASN A 283 34.53 -26.39 -14.67
N ASP A 284 33.27 -26.29 -15.06
CA ASP A 284 32.87 -25.85 -16.40
C ASP A 284 33.09 -24.32 -16.55
N PRO A 285 33.86 -23.86 -17.56
CA PRO A 285 34.09 -22.44 -17.79
C PRO A 285 32.84 -21.68 -18.24
N ASP A 286 31.79 -22.36 -18.73
CA ASP A 286 30.55 -21.73 -19.21
C ASP A 286 29.56 -21.38 -18.08
N PHE A 287 29.88 -21.73 -16.82
CA PHE A 287 29.00 -21.47 -15.67
C PHE A 287 29.26 -20.08 -15.07
N GLU A 288 28.19 -19.28 -14.92
CA GLU A 288 28.24 -18.02 -14.18
C GLU A 288 28.47 -18.27 -12.67
N LYS A 289 29.06 -17.28 -11.99
CA LYS A 289 29.51 -17.38 -10.59
C LYS A 289 28.40 -17.84 -9.64
N GLU A 290 27.18 -17.37 -9.87
CA GLU A 290 25.99 -17.64 -9.08
C GLU A 290 25.51 -19.09 -9.24
N MET A 291 25.63 -19.66 -10.45
CA MET A 291 25.31 -21.07 -10.67
C MET A 291 26.33 -21.98 -9.97
N LYS A 292 27.62 -21.62 -9.99
CA LYS A 292 28.65 -22.36 -9.26
C LYS A 292 28.35 -22.40 -7.77
N LEU A 293 28.04 -21.24 -7.19
CA LEU A 293 27.64 -21.14 -5.78
C LEU A 293 26.39 -21.97 -5.47
N GLY A 294 25.37 -21.93 -6.34
CA GLY A 294 24.15 -22.72 -6.17
C GLY A 294 24.41 -24.23 -6.20
N PHE A 295 25.30 -24.70 -7.08
CA PHE A 295 25.71 -26.11 -7.12
C PHE A 295 26.59 -26.52 -5.94
N GLU A 296 27.49 -25.64 -5.46
CA GLU A 296 28.29 -25.87 -4.25
C GLU A 296 27.42 -26.05 -3.00
N LYS A 297 26.35 -25.25 -2.87
CA LYS A 297 25.41 -25.29 -1.75
C LYS A 297 24.28 -26.30 -1.90
N PHE A 298 24.10 -26.89 -3.09
CA PHE A 298 22.94 -27.72 -3.40
C PHE A 298 22.72 -28.89 -2.42
N LEU A 299 23.79 -29.61 -2.05
CA LEU A 299 23.67 -30.76 -1.15
C LEU A 299 23.36 -30.33 0.28
N GLU A 300 23.99 -29.27 0.76
CA GLU A 300 23.73 -28.70 2.09
C GLU A 300 22.27 -28.23 2.22
N CYS A 301 21.76 -27.52 1.21
CA CYS A 301 20.36 -27.10 1.18
C CYS A 301 19.38 -28.29 1.06
N LEU A 302 19.76 -29.34 0.33
CA LEU A 302 18.95 -30.55 0.21
C LEU A 302 18.86 -31.29 1.55
N ASP A 303 19.96 -31.40 2.28
CA ASP A 303 19.99 -31.99 3.63
C ASP A 303 19.05 -31.22 4.57
N VAL A 304 19.16 -29.89 4.61
CA VAL A 304 18.26 -29.03 5.42
C VAL A 304 16.80 -29.19 5.01
N TYR A 305 16.52 -29.28 3.71
CA TYR A 305 15.15 -29.48 3.22
C TYR A 305 14.56 -30.84 3.62
N LEU A 306 15.37 -31.90 3.63
CA LEU A 306 14.90 -33.23 4.03
C LEU A 306 14.72 -33.35 5.54
N ASP A 307 15.58 -32.70 6.33
CA ASP A 307 15.44 -32.61 7.79
C ASP A 307 14.09 -31.98 8.19
N PHE A 308 13.59 -31.01 7.42
CA PHE A 308 12.25 -30.42 7.65
C PHE A 308 11.10 -31.43 7.55
N TYR A 309 11.28 -32.54 6.84
CA TYR A 309 10.29 -33.60 6.70
C TYR A 309 10.59 -34.83 7.57
N ASP A 310 11.48 -34.71 8.56
CA ASP A 310 11.99 -35.81 9.38
C ASP A 310 12.61 -36.94 8.53
N GLN A 311 13.25 -36.59 7.42
CA GLN A 311 13.86 -37.53 6.48
C GLN A 311 15.36 -37.28 6.38
N LYS A 312 16.20 -38.33 6.47
CA LYS A 312 17.66 -38.17 6.34
C LYS A 312 18.13 -38.58 4.94
N LEU A 313 19.05 -37.81 4.35
CA LEU A 313 19.64 -38.12 3.04
C LEU A 313 20.22 -39.55 2.98
N SER A 314 20.79 -40.03 4.09
CA SER A 314 21.33 -41.39 4.26
C SER A 314 20.28 -42.50 4.07
N GLU A 315 19.00 -42.21 4.28
CA GLU A 315 17.90 -43.16 4.09
C GLU A 315 17.54 -43.35 2.60
N TYR A 316 18.00 -42.43 1.73
CA TYR A 316 17.70 -42.40 0.30
C TYR A 316 18.90 -42.70 -0.60
N GLU A 317 20.08 -42.96 -0.04
CA GLU A 317 21.27 -43.32 -0.81
C GLU A 317 21.07 -44.64 -1.58
N GLU A 318 20.21 -45.54 -1.09
CA GLU A 318 19.83 -46.80 -1.77
C GLU A 318 18.66 -46.62 -2.77
N ILE A 319 18.00 -45.46 -2.80
CA ILE A 319 16.85 -45.17 -3.67
C ILE A 319 17.33 -44.42 -4.92
N ASP A 320 16.79 -44.81 -6.08
CA ASP A 320 17.16 -44.26 -7.38
C ASP A 320 16.51 -42.87 -7.63
N ILE A 321 16.79 -41.90 -6.75
CA ILE A 321 16.26 -40.53 -6.82
C ILE A 321 16.95 -39.77 -7.95
N LYS A 322 16.15 -39.28 -8.89
CA LYS A 322 16.59 -38.46 -10.02
C LYS A 322 16.21 -37.00 -9.83
N PHE A 323 17.20 -36.14 -9.76
CA PHE A 323 17.02 -34.69 -9.79
C PHE A 323 16.88 -34.23 -11.23
N ARG A 324 15.89 -33.37 -11.50
CA ARG A 324 15.71 -32.70 -12.78
C ARG A 324 15.60 -31.20 -12.56
N ILE A 325 16.54 -30.46 -13.16
CA ILE A 325 16.57 -29.00 -13.10
C ILE A 325 16.03 -28.45 -14.41
N TYR A 326 15.10 -27.50 -14.33
CA TYR A 326 14.45 -26.89 -15.50
C TYR A 326 14.76 -25.39 -15.55
N SER A 327 14.87 -24.82 -16.75
CA SER A 327 15.08 -23.37 -16.93
C SER A 327 13.83 -22.56 -16.63
N ASP A 328 12.66 -23.17 -16.75
CA ASP A 328 11.40 -22.49 -16.53
C ASP A 328 10.25 -23.45 -16.25
N VAL A 329 9.35 -22.99 -15.38
CA VAL A 329 8.15 -23.70 -14.95
C VAL A 329 6.96 -22.76 -15.07
N MET A 330 5.90 -23.24 -15.71
CA MET A 330 4.63 -22.54 -15.78
C MET A 330 3.72 -23.04 -14.65
N LEU A 331 3.32 -22.12 -13.77
CA LEU A 331 2.34 -22.36 -12.72
C LEU A 331 0.91 -22.15 -13.27
N LYS A 332 -0.09 -22.45 -12.43
CA LYS A 332 -1.49 -22.11 -12.73
C LYS A 332 -1.63 -20.58 -12.89
N TYR A 333 -2.47 -20.14 -13.84
CA TYR A 333 -2.70 -18.72 -14.20
C TYR A 333 -1.56 -18.01 -14.96
N ASP A 334 -0.87 -18.71 -15.86
CA ASP A 334 0.18 -18.17 -16.76
C ASP A 334 1.42 -17.57 -16.06
N ALA A 335 1.57 -17.78 -14.75
CA ALA A 335 2.76 -17.36 -14.02
C ALA A 335 3.97 -18.23 -14.38
N LYS A 336 5.14 -17.61 -14.55
CA LYS A 336 6.36 -18.28 -15.01
C LYS A 336 7.52 -18.06 -14.05
N ILE A 337 8.05 -19.14 -13.50
CA ILE A 337 9.35 -19.17 -12.81
C ILE A 337 10.42 -19.37 -13.88
N ARG A 338 11.51 -18.61 -13.84
CA ARG A 338 12.65 -18.75 -14.76
C ARG A 338 13.96 -18.82 -13.97
N ALA A 339 14.75 -19.84 -14.22
CA ALA A 339 16.15 -19.97 -13.82
C ALA A 339 17.01 -19.85 -15.09
N ASN A 340 17.50 -18.64 -15.40
CA ASN A 340 18.37 -18.39 -16.55
C ASN A 340 19.64 -17.68 -16.07
N ASN A 341 20.78 -18.08 -16.63
CA ASN A 341 22.11 -17.55 -16.29
C ASN A 341 22.21 -16.02 -16.47
N LYS A 342 21.55 -15.42 -17.46
CA LYS A 342 21.61 -13.96 -17.73
C LYS A 342 20.73 -13.11 -16.80
N PHE A 343 20.75 -13.41 -15.51
CA PHE A 343 19.90 -12.87 -14.44
C PHE A 343 19.96 -11.34 -14.34
N HIS A 344 21.14 -10.74 -14.43
CA HIS A 344 21.33 -9.31 -14.11
C HIS A 344 20.97 -8.31 -15.22
N LYS A 345 20.46 -8.74 -16.39
CA LYS A 345 20.25 -7.84 -17.55
C LYS A 345 18.90 -7.95 -18.25
N ARG A 346 17.89 -8.57 -17.62
CA ARG A 346 16.56 -8.72 -18.25
C ARG A 346 15.48 -7.86 -17.58
N PRO A 347 14.59 -7.23 -18.38
CA PRO A 347 13.59 -6.27 -17.89
C PRO A 347 12.33 -6.92 -17.26
N ILE A 348 12.21 -8.25 -17.25
CA ILE A 348 11.02 -8.96 -16.74
C ILE A 348 11.47 -10.13 -15.88
N PHE A 349 11.18 -10.06 -14.58
CA PHE A 349 11.43 -11.12 -13.61
C PHE A 349 10.13 -11.88 -13.26
N SER A 350 10.29 -13.09 -12.70
CA SER A 350 9.26 -13.95 -12.11
C SER A 350 8.11 -13.13 -11.48
N ASN A 351 6.88 -13.40 -11.88
CA ASN A 351 5.69 -12.76 -11.32
C ASN A 351 5.19 -13.43 -10.02
N ILE A 352 6.06 -14.21 -9.38
CA ILE A 352 5.73 -15.03 -8.20
C ILE A 352 6.58 -14.52 -7.04
N ALA A 353 5.89 -14.02 -6.01
CA ALA A 353 6.46 -13.76 -4.69
C ALA A 353 6.31 -15.04 -3.85
N VAL A 354 7.41 -15.51 -3.24
CA VAL A 354 7.35 -16.58 -2.25
C VAL A 354 6.66 -15.99 -1.01
N LYS A 355 5.49 -16.54 -0.65
CA LYS A 355 4.78 -16.12 0.55
C LYS A 355 5.36 -16.90 1.73
N MET A 356 6.04 -16.19 2.64
CA MET A 356 6.64 -16.79 3.83
C MET A 356 5.59 -17.45 4.73
N ASN A 357 5.98 -18.56 5.36
CA ASN A 357 5.27 -19.09 6.52
C ASN A 357 5.44 -18.10 7.68
N PRO A 358 4.37 -17.52 8.25
CA PRO A 358 4.47 -16.55 9.34
C PRO A 358 5.20 -17.08 10.57
N ASP A 359 5.16 -18.40 10.77
CA ASP A 359 5.68 -19.05 11.96
C ASP A 359 7.21 -19.23 11.93
N GLU A 360 7.85 -19.08 10.76
CA GLU A 360 9.29 -19.32 10.55
C GLU A 360 10.06 -18.02 10.21
N ILE A 361 9.43 -16.85 10.34
CA ILE A 361 9.95 -15.56 9.86
C ILE A 361 11.33 -15.18 10.43
N PHE A 362 11.70 -15.72 11.60
CA PHE A 362 12.95 -15.42 12.30
C PHE A 362 14.10 -16.39 11.97
N GLU A 363 13.82 -17.48 11.25
CA GLU A 363 14.85 -18.46 10.85
C GLU A 363 15.49 -18.12 9.50
N TYR A 364 14.84 -17.26 8.70
CA TYR A 364 15.37 -16.79 7.43
C TYR A 364 16.25 -15.55 7.60
N THR A 365 17.50 -15.62 7.13
CA THR A 365 18.30 -14.40 6.89
C THR A 365 17.81 -13.75 5.59
N SER A 366 17.35 -12.50 5.68
CA SER A 366 16.94 -11.70 4.51
C SER A 366 17.76 -10.42 4.41
N ASP A 367 18.12 -10.04 3.19
CA ASP A 367 18.65 -8.71 2.89
C ASP A 367 17.65 -8.00 1.98
N ASN A 368 17.14 -6.87 2.44
CA ASN A 368 16.14 -6.06 1.73
C ASN A 368 14.96 -6.85 1.14
N SER A 369 14.34 -7.73 1.94
CA SER A 369 13.15 -8.51 1.55
C SER A 369 13.35 -9.45 0.34
N VAL A 370 14.60 -9.73 -0.02
CA VAL A 370 14.98 -10.82 -0.91
C VAL A 370 15.54 -11.94 -0.04
N CYS A 371 14.85 -13.09 -0.04
CA CYS A 371 15.39 -14.31 0.55
C CYS A 371 16.50 -14.85 -0.34
N PHE A 372 17.66 -15.06 0.26
CA PHE A 372 18.63 -16.00 -0.25
C PHE A 372 18.34 -17.32 0.47
N VAL A 373 18.25 -18.40 -0.30
CA VAL A 373 18.28 -19.76 0.28
C VAL A 373 19.70 -20.03 0.74
#